data_AF-A0A1Z9KN75-F1
#
_entry.id   AF-A0A1Z9KN75-F1
#
_cell.length_a   1.000
_cell.length_b   1.000
_cell.length_c   1.000
_cell.angle_alpha   90.00
_cell.angle_beta   90.00
_cell.angle_gamma   90.00
#
_symmetry.space_group_name_H-M   'P 1'
#
loop_
_entity.id
_entity.type
_entity.pdbx_description
1 polymer ?
#
loop_
_entity_poly.entity_id
_entity_poly.type
_entity_poly.pdbx_seq_one_letter_code
_entity_poly.pdbx_strand_id
1 'polypeptide(L)'
;MLIKEFRNFINRGNVVELGVAFVMGASFKSLVDVFTKRLVEPVIGLLINMPNLDNLGLFGDVDPTSGLRAGSMGAFLAEVINYTIIAFVMFLVIKAYNHFEDLVVDEESESVASESKEVVLLKEIRDGINNLQK
;
A
#
# COMPACT_ATOMS: atom_id res chain seq x y z
N MET A 1 -8.15 -28.82 -23.31
CA MET A 1 -8.76 -27.58 -23.84
C MET A 1 -8.72 -26.45 -22.81
N LEU A 2 -9.28 -26.65 -21.61
CA LEU A 2 -9.33 -25.65 -20.54
C LEU A 2 -7.98 -25.02 -20.13
N ILE A 3 -6.89 -25.80 -20.04
CA ILE A 3 -5.56 -25.24 -19.66
C ILE A 3 -5.02 -24.26 -20.71
N LYS A 4 -5.28 -24.51 -22.01
CA LYS A 4 -4.88 -23.58 -23.08
C LYS A 4 -5.75 -22.33 -23.07
N GLU A 5 -7.06 -22.48 -22.81
CA GLU A 5 -8.00 -21.35 -22.68
C GLU A 5 -7.68 -20.49 -21.46
N PHE A 6 -7.38 -21.11 -20.32
CA PHE A 6 -6.96 -20.41 -19.10
C PHE A 6 -5.63 -19.69 -19.30
N ARG A 7 -4.64 -20.34 -19.91
CA ARG A 7 -3.38 -19.66 -20.26
C ARG A 7 -3.62 -18.47 -21.21
N ASN A 8 -4.48 -18.64 -22.22
CA ASN A 8 -4.84 -17.55 -23.12
C ASN A 8 -5.64 -16.44 -22.42
N PHE A 9 -6.42 -16.75 -21.39
CA PHE A 9 -7.14 -15.77 -20.58
C PHE A 9 -6.19 -14.97 -19.69
N ILE A 10 -5.28 -15.64 -18.97
CA ILE A 10 -4.27 -14.99 -18.13
C ILE A 10 -3.30 -14.16 -18.98
N ASN A 11 -2.99 -14.61 -20.19
CA ASN A 11 -2.16 -13.88 -21.15
C ASN A 11 -2.90 -12.76 -21.90
N ARG A 12 -4.23 -12.63 -21.73
CA ARG A 12 -4.98 -11.51 -22.31
C ARG A 12 -4.94 -10.32 -21.36
N GLY A 13 -4.16 -9.31 -21.73
CA GLY A 13 -4.07 -8.04 -21.01
C GLY A 13 -3.19 -8.10 -19.76
N ASN A 14 -3.37 -7.14 -18.86
CA ASN A 14 -2.53 -6.94 -17.67
C ASN A 14 -2.96 -7.79 -16.44
N VAL A 15 -3.64 -8.91 -16.65
CA VAL A 15 -4.31 -9.67 -15.57
C VAL A 15 -3.32 -10.27 -14.58
N VAL A 16 -2.17 -10.76 -15.05
CA VAL A 16 -1.11 -11.30 -14.18
C VAL A 16 -0.57 -10.21 -13.25
N GLU A 17 -0.24 -9.04 -13.80
CA GLU A 17 0.33 -7.93 -13.05
C GLU A 17 -0.66 -7.39 -12.01
N LEU A 18 -1.94 -7.26 -12.39
CA LEU A 18 -3.01 -6.89 -11.47
C LEU A 18 -3.19 -7.93 -10.35
N GLY A 19 -3.13 -9.22 -10.69
CA GLY A 19 -3.23 -10.30 -9.71
C GLY A 19 -2.07 -10.28 -8.71
N VAL A 20 -0.84 -10.08 -9.19
CA VAL A 20 0.35 -9.95 -8.35
C VAL A 20 0.25 -8.72 -7.46
N ALA A 21 -0.14 -7.56 -8.01
CA ALA A 21 -0.31 -6.32 -7.26
C ALA A 21 -1.33 -6.47 -6.12
N PHE A 22 -2.46 -7.16 -6.37
CA PHE A 22 -3.47 -7.40 -5.36
C PHE A 22 -2.97 -8.31 -4.23
N VAL A 23 -2.31 -9.42 -4.55
CA VAL A 23 -1.76 -10.36 -3.55
C VAL A 23 -0.66 -9.69 -2.72
N MET A 24 0.22 -8.93 -3.37
CA MET A 24 1.28 -8.18 -2.68
C MET A 24 0.68 -7.09 -1.79
N GLY A 25 -0.31 -6.34 -2.26
CA GLY A 25 -1.01 -5.33 -1.46
C GLY A 25 -1.70 -5.91 -0.22
N ALA A 26 -2.37 -7.06 -0.37
CA ALA A 26 -3.00 -7.76 0.75
C ALA A 26 -1.97 -8.24 1.78
N SER A 27 -0.87 -8.83 1.31
CA SER A 27 0.23 -9.32 2.17
C SER A 27 0.92 -8.18 2.90
N PHE A 28 1.15 -7.06 2.22
CA PHE A 28 1.73 -5.87 2.80
C PHE A 28 0.84 -5.25 3.88
N LYS A 29 -0.48 -5.16 3.63
CA LYS A 29 -1.45 -4.74 4.66
C LYS A 29 -1.36 -5.63 5.90
N SER A 30 -1.32 -6.95 5.76
CA SER A 30 -1.19 -7.86 6.90
C SER A 30 0.09 -7.61 7.71
N LEU A 31 1.21 -7.28 7.05
CA LEU A 31 2.46 -6.94 7.74
C LEU A 31 2.31 -5.65 8.56
N VAL A 32 1.70 -4.62 7.98
CA VAL A 32 1.42 -3.33 8.67
C VAL A 32 0.45 -3.52 9.83
N ASP A 33 -0.59 -4.35 9.66
CA ASP A 33 -1.55 -4.68 10.72
C ASP A 33 -0.83 -5.36 11.91
N VAL A 34 0.07 -6.32 11.65
CA VAL A 34 0.85 -6.99 12.70
C VAL A 34 1.81 -6.03 13.40
N PHE A 35 2.51 -5.18 12.63
CA PHE A 35 3.39 -4.15 13.19
C PHE A 35 2.63 -3.22 14.13
N THR A 36 1.48 -2.71 13.69
CA THR A 36 0.66 -1.77 14.45
C THR A 36 0.14 -2.42 15.74
N LYS A 37 -0.45 -3.61 15.62
CA LYS A 37 -1.01 -4.35 16.76
C LYS A 37 0.04 -4.79 17.78
N ARG A 38 1.22 -5.22 17.33
CA ARG A 38 2.24 -5.78 18.24
C ARG A 38 3.20 -4.75 18.80
N LEU A 39 3.42 -3.64 18.12
CA LEU A 39 4.41 -2.64 18.53
C LEU A 39 3.77 -1.31 18.91
N VAL A 40 2.80 -0.82 18.14
CA VAL A 40 2.24 0.51 18.39
C VAL A 40 1.16 0.49 19.46
N GLU A 41 0.20 -0.44 19.39
CA GLU A 41 -0.88 -0.55 20.39
C GLU A 41 -0.34 -0.69 21.83
N PRO A 42 0.66 -1.54 22.13
CA PRO A 42 1.20 -1.63 23.49
C PRO A 42 1.90 -0.36 23.97
N VAL A 43 2.64 0.33 23.10
CA VAL A 43 3.33 1.57 23.45
C VAL A 43 2.33 2.68 23.78
N ILE A 44 1.23 2.76 23.03
CA ILE A 44 0.16 3.71 23.31
C ILE A 44 -0.58 3.35 24.59
N GLY A 45 -0.86 2.06 24.82
CA GLY A 45 -1.44 1.60 26.08
C GLY A 45 -0.61 2.00 27.30
N LEU A 46 0.71 2.00 27.18
CA LEU A 46 1.62 2.48 28.22
C LEU A 46 1.60 4.01 28.38
N LEU A 47 1.59 4.78 27.28
CA LEU A 47 1.63 6.25 27.32
C LEU A 47 0.33 6.89 27.80
N ILE A 48 -0.81 6.28 27.50
CA ILE A 48 -2.12 6.78 27.95
C ILE A 48 -2.36 6.44 29.43
N ASN A 49 -1.50 5.63 30.08
CA ASN A 49 -1.64 5.15 31.46
C ASN A 49 -3.07 4.70 31.79
N MET A 50 -3.75 4.16 30.79
CA MET A 50 -5.09 3.64 30.86
C MET A 50 -4.96 2.19 30.40
N PRO A 51 -4.88 1.23 31.34
CA PRO A 51 -4.69 -0.17 31.00
C PRO A 51 -5.76 -0.69 30.04
N ASN A 52 -6.93 -0.01 29.97
CA ASN A 52 -8.01 -0.26 29.04
C ASN A 52 -8.78 1.02 28.75
N LEU A 53 -8.71 1.55 27.52
CA LEU A 53 -9.67 2.56 27.01
C LEU A 53 -11.12 2.03 27.07
N ASP A 54 -11.29 0.72 27.21
CA ASP A 54 -12.58 0.05 27.39
C ASP A 54 -13.37 0.56 28.59
N ASN A 55 -12.72 1.12 29.61
CA ASN A 55 -13.40 1.58 30.81
C ASN A 55 -13.90 3.04 30.74
N LEU A 56 -13.64 3.77 29.64
CA LEU A 56 -14.18 5.11 29.45
C LEU A 56 -15.58 5.03 28.80
N GLY A 57 -16.61 4.95 29.63
CA GLY A 57 -18.01 4.97 29.19
C GLY A 57 -18.55 3.60 28.79
N LEU A 58 -18.64 2.70 29.77
CA LEU A 58 -19.08 1.33 29.60
C LEU A 58 -20.59 1.20 29.30
N PHE A 59 -20.93 0.88 28.05
CA PHE A 59 -22.23 0.29 27.68
C PHE A 59 -22.00 -0.82 26.63
N GLY A 60 -22.77 -1.92 26.69
CA GLY A 60 -22.73 -3.03 25.73
C GLY A 60 -21.90 -4.26 26.13
N ASP A 61 -22.24 -5.41 25.55
CA ASP A 61 -21.58 -6.70 25.76
C ASP A 61 -20.18 -6.78 25.14
N VAL A 62 -19.34 -7.67 25.68
CA VAL A 62 -17.95 -7.90 25.27
C VAL A 62 -17.92 -8.76 24.00
N ASP A 63 -17.26 -8.29 22.96
CA ASP A 63 -17.02 -9.05 21.74
C ASP A 63 -15.97 -10.16 22.00
N PRO A 64 -16.29 -11.44 21.76
CA PRO A 64 -15.40 -12.57 22.01
C PRO A 64 -14.19 -12.64 21.06
N THR A 65 -14.14 -11.86 19.98
CA THR A 65 -13.00 -11.86 19.04
C THR A 65 -11.98 -10.77 19.31
N SER A 66 -12.42 -9.62 19.82
CA SER A 66 -11.59 -8.44 20.09
C SER A 66 -11.37 -8.20 21.59
N GLY A 67 -12.22 -8.78 22.46
CA GLY A 67 -12.21 -8.50 23.90
C GLY A 67 -12.78 -7.13 24.27
N LEU A 68 -13.22 -6.33 23.28
CA LEU A 68 -13.74 -4.98 23.46
C LEU A 68 -15.26 -4.97 23.67
N ARG A 69 -15.76 -4.08 24.54
CA ARG A 69 -17.22 -3.86 24.69
C ARG A 69 -17.77 -3.04 23.52
N ALA A 70 -18.78 -3.56 22.86
CA ALA A 70 -19.31 -3.06 21.58
C ALA A 70 -19.95 -1.65 21.63
N GLY A 71 -20.11 -1.02 22.80
CA GLY A 71 -20.81 0.26 22.97
C GLY A 71 -20.09 1.30 23.81
N SER A 72 -18.74 1.31 23.84
CA SER A 72 -17.98 2.38 24.52
C SER A 72 -17.48 3.44 23.54
N MET A 73 -17.64 4.72 23.89
CA MET A 73 -17.00 5.85 23.18
C MET A 73 -15.47 5.68 23.17
N GLY A 74 -14.92 5.00 24.18
CA GLY A 74 -13.51 4.61 24.27
C GLY A 74 -13.08 3.64 23.16
N ALA A 75 -13.88 2.63 22.81
CA ALA A 75 -13.58 1.71 21.71
C ALA A 75 -13.55 2.43 20.35
N PHE A 76 -14.49 3.34 20.10
CA PHE A 76 -14.47 4.14 18.87
C PHE A 76 -13.22 5.04 18.80
N LEU A 77 -12.86 5.71 19.90
CA LEU A 77 -11.67 6.55 19.94
C LEU A 77 -10.38 5.74 19.76
N ALA A 78 -10.31 4.53 20.34
CA ALA A 78 -9.20 3.60 20.14
C ALA A 78 -9.07 3.22 18.65
N GLU A 79 -10.18 2.91 17.98
CA GLU A 79 -10.18 2.54 16.57
C GLU A 79 -9.76 3.72 15.67
N VAL A 80 -10.18 4.94 15.99
CA VAL A 80 -9.74 6.16 15.29
C VAL A 80 -8.25 6.41 15.46
N ILE A 81 -7.71 6.22 16.67
CA ILE A 81 -6.27 6.32 16.93
C ILE A 81 -5.52 5.25 16.14
N ASN A 82 -5.98 3.99 16.17
CA ASN A 82 -5.39 2.89 15.43
C ASN A 82 -5.36 3.17 13.93
N TYR A 83 -6.48 3.59 13.35
CA TYR A 83 -6.57 3.96 11.94
C TYR A 83 -5.60 5.09 11.57
N THR A 84 -5.48 6.11 12.43
CA THR A 84 -4.56 7.25 12.21
C THR A 84 -3.10 6.80 12.18
N ILE A 85 -2.74 5.84 13.04
CA ILE A 85 -1.39 5.27 13.08
C ILE A 85 -1.09 4.47 11.81
N ILE A 86 -2.01 3.59 11.41
CA ILE A 86 -1.83 2.80 10.18
C ILE A 86 -1.64 3.76 9.00
N ALA A 87 -2.47 4.80 8.90
CA ALA A 87 -2.33 5.83 7.87
C ALA A 87 -0.97 6.54 7.94
N PHE A 88 -0.49 6.88 9.14
CA PHE A 88 0.82 7.52 9.32
C PHE A 88 2.00 6.61 8.95
N VAL A 89 1.95 5.34 9.33
CA VAL A 89 2.99 4.36 8.95
C VAL A 89 3.00 4.15 7.43
N MET A 90 1.83 4.01 6.81
CA MET A 90 1.72 3.92 5.35
C MET A 90 2.29 5.16 4.66
N PHE A 91 2.00 6.36 5.19
CA PHE A 91 2.57 7.61 4.70
C PHE A 91 4.10 7.62 4.80
N LEU A 92 4.68 7.16 5.92
CA LEU A 92 6.13 7.08 6.05
C LEU A 92 6.76 6.10 5.06
N VAL A 93 6.13 4.96 4.79
CA VAL A 93 6.62 4.00 3.80
C VAL A 93 6.59 4.60 2.40
N ILE A 94 5.48 5.23 2.00
CA ILE A 94 5.38 5.87 0.68
C ILE A 94 6.40 7.02 0.57
N LYS A 95 6.55 7.82 1.62
CA LYS A 95 7.55 8.89 1.66
C LYS A 95 8.97 8.36 1.52
N ALA A 96 9.30 7.26 2.20
CA ALA A 96 10.61 6.62 2.08
C ALA A 96 10.82 6.08 0.66
N TYR A 97 9.82 5.39 0.11
CA TYR A 97 9.85 4.88 -1.26
C TYR A 97 10.09 6.01 -2.27
N ASN A 98 9.29 7.08 -2.23
CA ASN A 98 9.45 8.24 -3.12
C ASN A 98 10.83 8.89 -2.95
N HIS A 99 11.35 8.98 -1.71
CA HIS A 99 12.69 9.51 -1.47
C HIS A 99 13.78 8.65 -2.12
N PHE A 100 13.64 7.31 -2.13
CA PHE A 100 14.58 6.45 -2.83
C PHE A 100 14.41 6.50 -4.35
N GLU A 101 13.17 6.65 -4.85
CA GLU A 101 12.91 6.84 -6.28
C GLU A 101 13.55 8.14 -6.79
N ASP A 102 13.39 9.25 -6.07
CA ASP A 102 14.02 10.53 -6.41
C ASP A 102 15.56 10.42 -6.44
N LEU A 103 16.16 9.64 -5.53
CA LEU A 103 17.61 9.40 -5.49
C LEU A 103 18.12 8.52 -6.64
N VAL A 104 17.29 7.59 -7.14
CA VAL A 104 17.62 6.76 -8.30
C VAL A 104 17.45 7.54 -9.61
N VAL A 105 16.46 8.43 -9.67
CA VAL A 105 16.22 9.32 -10.81
C VAL A 105 17.36 10.34 -11.02
N ASP A 106 18.02 10.77 -9.95
CA ASP A 106 19.19 11.66 -10.02
C ASP A 106 20.47 10.98 -10.56
N GLU A 107 20.62 9.65 -10.43
CA GLU A 107 21.74 8.89 -11.01
C GLU A 107 21.49 8.45 -12.47
N GLU A 108 20.23 8.33 -12.90
CA GLU A 108 19.84 7.92 -14.26
C GLU A 108 19.46 9.08 -15.20
N SER A 109 19.79 10.33 -14.86
CA SER A 109 19.73 11.46 -15.81
C SER A 109 20.58 11.25 -17.09
N GLU A 110 21.38 10.18 -17.17
CA GLU A 110 22.04 9.75 -18.43
C GLU A 110 21.61 8.38 -18.96
N SER A 111 20.75 7.60 -18.29
CA SER A 111 20.23 6.36 -18.87
C SER A 111 18.75 6.14 -18.57
N VAL A 112 17.93 6.84 -19.35
CA VAL A 112 16.69 6.32 -19.94
C VAL A 112 15.94 5.36 -19.00
N ALA A 113 15.15 5.92 -18.09
CA ALA A 113 13.98 5.24 -17.55
C ALA A 113 13.26 4.60 -18.74
N SER A 114 13.40 3.27 -18.88
CA SER A 114 13.00 2.45 -20.04
C SER A 114 11.91 3.14 -20.84
N GLU A 115 12.30 3.93 -21.84
CA GLU A 115 11.33 4.68 -22.63
C GLU A 115 10.33 3.66 -23.15
N SER A 116 9.04 3.91 -22.90
CA SER A 116 8.02 2.99 -23.38
C SER A 116 8.29 2.77 -24.87
N LYS A 117 8.10 1.54 -25.37
CA LYS A 117 8.39 1.21 -26.78
C LYS A 117 7.74 2.22 -27.74
N GLU A 118 6.63 2.80 -27.33
CA GLU A 118 5.91 3.87 -27.99
C GLU A 118 6.68 5.19 -28.03
N VAL A 119 7.29 5.64 -26.93
CA VAL A 119 8.16 6.83 -26.89
C VAL A 119 9.40 6.65 -27.77
N VAL A 120 10.01 5.46 -27.76
CA VAL A 120 11.13 5.13 -28.67
C VAL A 120 10.68 5.19 -30.13
N LEU A 121 9.55 4.56 -30.45
CA LEU A 121 8.98 4.60 -31.81
C LEU A 121 8.67 6.04 -32.25
N LEU A 122 8.14 6.87 -31.36
CA LEU A 122 7.81 8.26 -31.66
C LEU A 122 9.07 9.09 -31.94
N LYS A 123 10.19 8.81 -31.28
CA LYS A 123 11.48 9.43 -31.60
C LYS A 123 12.00 8.98 -32.96
N GLU A 124 11.96 7.68 -33.25
CA GLU A 124 12.35 7.15 -34.56
C GLU A 124 11.49 7.73 -35.69
N ILE A 125 10.18 7.88 -35.48
CA ILE A 125 9.26 8.52 -36.43
C ILE A 125 9.61 10.01 -36.59
N ARG A 126 9.81 10.75 -35.49
CA ARG A 126 10.20 12.18 -35.54
C ARG A 126 11.49 12.35 -36.33
N ASP A 127 12.49 11.53 -36.05
CA ASP A 127 13.80 11.62 -36.69
C ASP A 127 13.73 11.22 -38.17
N GLY A 128 12.89 10.23 -38.50
CA GLY A 128 12.56 9.87 -39.88
C GLY A 128 11.86 11.00 -40.65
N ILE A 129 10.90 11.71 -40.03
CA ILE A 129 10.23 12.87 -40.63
C ILE A 129 11.21 14.02 -40.88
N ASN A 130 12.08 14.33 -39.90
CA ASN A 130 13.08 15.39 -40.03
C ASN A 130 14.09 15.10 -41.15
N ASN A 131 14.42 13.83 -41.38
CA ASN A 131 15.33 13.42 -42.45
C ASN A 131 14.69 13.52 -43.85
N LEU A 132 13.35 13.46 -43.95
CA LEU A 132 12.61 13.65 -45.20
C LEU A 132 12.39 15.12 -45.59
N GLN A 133 12.58 16.06 -44.66
CA GLN A 133 12.46 17.50 -44.89
C GLN A 133 13.77 18.18 -45.31
N LYS A 134 14.87 17.43 -45.40
CA LYS A 134 16.15 17.86 -45.97
C LYS A 134 16.30 17.37 -47.41
#